data_AF-A0A7W8EAK4-F1
#
_entry.id   AF-A0A7W8EAK4-F1
#
_cell.length_a   1.000
_cell.length_b   1.000
_cell.length_c   1.000
_cell.angle_alpha   90.00
_cell.angle_beta   90.00
_cell.angle_gamma   90.00
#
_symmetry.space_group_name_H-M   'P 1'
#
loop_
_entity.id
_entity.type
_entity.pdbx_description
1 polymer ?
#
loop_
_entity_poly.entity_id
_entity_poly.type
_entity_poly.pdbx_seq_one_letter_code
_entity_poly.pdbx_strand_id
1 'polypeptide(L)'
;MIDRRRFTLSAAALALTPQLRALAPTAAPLITAKEVARIDHDRVLRAANEYLPQPPITLTASHSPRSAGGPHDYFSEGDYWWPDPKNPGGPYIRRDGLSNPQNFNDHREALIRLSLHVPALTAAWLLTKDTRYAKHAALHLRAWFLDPTTKMNPNLQYAQAIFGVSPGRGTGIIDTLHLIEVTRAMRHLEKANVLTPAEIQGLHEWFAQYLDWMSTSKNGIEEELAKNNHGTCWVAQAAAFAVYIGNQDAIALCRKRFKENLMPDQLAPNGSFPLELARTKPYSYSLFDLDVTAILCQLISTNDGSANDLWQFALPNGNRYKKAVDFMFPFIQDKSKWPYPKDVEYFDDMPNRQPSLLFAGLAYNEQKFIALWRTLPPDPKTAEIIRNFPVRQPLLWVTTV
;
A
#
# COMPACT_ATOMS: atom_id res chain seq x y z
N MET A 1 -0.42 17.09 37.29
CA MET A 1 -1.32 17.04 38.47
C MET A 1 -2.73 16.78 37.94
N ILE A 2 -3.34 15.69 38.37
CA ILE A 2 -4.73 15.24 38.10
C ILE A 2 -5.70 16.35 38.58
N ASP A 3 -6.83 16.65 37.91
CA ASP A 3 -8.13 16.07 38.31
C ASP A 3 -9.30 16.29 37.31
N ARG A 4 -10.29 15.41 37.50
CA ARG A 4 -11.45 14.98 36.73
C ARG A 4 -12.69 15.86 36.91
N ARG A 5 -13.59 15.74 35.92
CA ARG A 5 -15.07 15.84 35.95
C ARG A 5 -15.70 17.21 36.20
N ARG A 6 -16.49 17.66 35.21
CA ARG A 6 -17.94 17.93 35.41
C ARG A 6 -18.72 17.86 34.10
N PHE A 7 -19.89 17.25 34.25
CA PHE A 7 -20.90 16.91 33.26
C PHE A 7 -22.04 17.91 33.44
N THR A 8 -22.57 18.51 32.37
CA THR A 8 -23.90 19.13 32.39
C THR A 8 -24.62 18.91 31.07
N LEU A 9 -25.78 18.26 31.19
CA LEU A 9 -26.79 18.05 30.16
C LEU A 9 -27.44 19.38 29.79
N SER A 10 -27.70 19.60 28.51
CA SER A 10 -28.72 20.52 28.03
C SER A 10 -29.39 19.89 26.82
N ALA A 11 -30.63 19.44 27.03
CA ALA A 11 -31.49 18.90 26.00
C ALA A 11 -32.19 20.06 25.29
N ALA A 12 -31.96 20.21 23.99
CA ALA A 12 -32.78 21.03 23.11
C ALA A 12 -33.45 20.10 22.10
N ALA A 13 -34.78 19.97 22.19
CA ALA A 13 -35.58 19.24 21.23
C ALA A 13 -35.79 20.12 19.98
N LEU A 14 -35.14 19.77 18.87
CA LEU A 14 -35.53 20.23 17.54
C LEU A 14 -36.37 19.15 16.86
N ALA A 15 -37.61 19.50 16.55
CA ALA A 15 -38.48 18.70 15.68
C ALA A 15 -37.90 18.70 14.26
N LEU A 16 -37.40 17.55 13.81
CA LEU A 16 -36.97 17.31 12.43
C LEU A 16 -38.10 16.60 11.68
N THR A 17 -38.74 17.31 10.75
CA THR A 17 -39.58 16.69 9.74
C THR A 17 -38.69 15.95 8.72
N PRO A 18 -38.96 14.68 8.39
CA PRO A 18 -38.17 13.96 7.40
C PRO A 18 -38.61 14.42 6.01
N GLN A 19 -37.83 15.30 5.38
CA GLN A 19 -37.87 15.44 3.93
C GLN A 19 -37.21 14.22 3.31
N LEU A 20 -38.03 13.31 2.78
CA LEU A 20 -37.57 12.21 1.92
C LEU A 20 -36.97 12.82 0.64
N ARG A 21 -35.66 13.06 0.65
CA ARG A 21 -34.89 13.30 -0.56
C ARG A 21 -34.86 11.99 -1.35
N ALA A 22 -35.56 11.94 -2.48
CA ALA A 22 -35.42 10.85 -3.43
C ALA A 22 -33.95 10.76 -3.86
N LEU A 23 -33.28 9.66 -3.51
CA LEU A 23 -31.95 9.36 -4.00
C LEU A 23 -32.04 9.19 -5.52
N ALA A 24 -31.31 10.04 -6.26
CA ALA A 24 -31.14 9.86 -7.69
C ALA A 24 -30.58 8.44 -7.94
N PRO A 25 -31.04 7.73 -8.99
CA PRO A 25 -30.51 6.41 -9.30
C PRO A 25 -29.00 6.52 -9.54
N THR A 26 -28.23 5.73 -8.79
CA THR A 26 -26.78 5.63 -8.97
C THR A 26 -26.51 5.12 -10.39
N ALA A 27 -25.71 5.87 -11.15
CA ALA A 27 -25.28 5.44 -12.47
C ALA A 27 -24.62 4.05 -12.38
N ALA A 28 -24.85 3.20 -13.37
CA ALA A 28 -24.20 1.89 -13.43
C ALA A 28 -22.67 2.06 -13.40
N PRO A 29 -21.94 1.22 -12.65
CA PRO A 29 -20.48 1.34 -12.57
C PRO A 29 -19.84 1.11 -13.94
N LEU A 30 -18.81 1.89 -14.28
CA LEU A 30 -18.09 1.80 -15.56
C LEU A 30 -17.44 0.44 -15.82
N ILE A 31 -17.14 -0.30 -14.76
CA ILE A 31 -16.69 -1.68 -14.80
C ILE A 31 -17.15 -2.39 -13.52
N THR A 32 -17.74 -3.56 -13.68
CA THR A 32 -18.22 -4.39 -12.57
C THR A 32 -17.13 -5.32 -12.05
N ALA A 33 -17.28 -5.81 -10.81
CA ALA A 33 -16.40 -6.86 -10.27
C ALA A 33 -16.39 -8.14 -11.13
N LYS A 34 -17.53 -8.49 -11.73
CA LYS A 34 -17.65 -9.62 -12.66
C LYS A 34 -16.83 -9.43 -13.93
N GLU A 35 -16.76 -8.20 -14.45
CA GLU A 35 -15.93 -7.90 -15.60
C GLU A 35 -14.44 -7.90 -15.25
N VAL A 36 -14.06 -7.33 -14.11
CA VAL A 36 -12.67 -7.42 -13.61
C VAL A 36 -12.27 -8.89 -13.43
N ALA A 37 -13.13 -9.71 -12.82
CA ALA A 37 -12.94 -11.15 -12.70
C ALA A 37 -12.69 -11.82 -14.06
N ARG A 38 -13.47 -11.47 -15.08
CA ARG A 38 -13.32 -12.01 -16.45
C ARG A 38 -12.00 -11.58 -17.10
N ILE A 39 -11.59 -10.33 -16.93
CA ILE A 39 -10.35 -9.79 -17.52
C ILE A 39 -9.12 -10.46 -16.90
N ASP A 40 -9.16 -10.65 -15.59
CA ASP A 40 -8.01 -11.15 -14.83
C ASP A 40 -8.02 -12.68 -14.62
N HIS A 41 -9.09 -13.37 -15.02
CA HIS A 41 -9.30 -14.80 -14.75
C HIS A 41 -8.06 -15.66 -15.00
N ASP A 42 -7.55 -15.65 -16.23
CA ASP A 42 -6.47 -16.57 -16.61
C ASP A 42 -5.13 -16.20 -15.98
N ARG A 43 -4.84 -14.90 -15.80
CA ARG A 43 -3.57 -14.49 -15.15
C ARG A 43 -3.57 -14.84 -13.67
N VAL A 44 -4.71 -14.69 -13.00
CA VAL A 44 -4.87 -15.04 -11.57
C VAL A 44 -4.69 -16.54 -11.38
N LEU A 45 -5.34 -17.36 -12.22
CA LEU A 45 -5.20 -18.81 -12.13
C LEU A 45 -3.80 -19.30 -12.47
N ARG A 46 -3.12 -18.70 -13.45
CA ARG A 46 -1.72 -19.03 -13.73
C ARG A 46 -0.82 -18.78 -12.51
N ALA A 47 -0.88 -17.56 -11.95
CA ALA A 47 -0.09 -17.21 -10.76
C ALA A 47 -0.45 -18.10 -9.56
N ALA A 48 -1.74 -18.31 -9.28
CA ALA A 48 -2.17 -19.13 -8.16
C ALA A 48 -1.72 -20.60 -8.30
N ASN A 49 -1.78 -21.18 -9.50
CA ASN A 49 -1.29 -22.54 -9.73
C ASN A 49 0.24 -22.66 -9.62
N GLU A 50 0.98 -21.60 -9.95
CA GLU A 50 2.43 -21.54 -9.73
C GLU A 50 2.77 -21.47 -8.24
N TYR A 51 1.98 -20.73 -7.44
CA TYR A 51 2.25 -20.51 -6.02
C TYR A 51 1.69 -21.61 -5.10
N LEU A 52 0.63 -22.30 -5.53
CA LEU A 52 -0.04 -23.36 -4.76
C LEU A 52 0.89 -24.49 -4.28
N PRO A 53 1.85 -25.01 -5.06
CA PRO A 53 2.76 -26.06 -4.58
C PRO A 53 3.88 -25.53 -3.68
N GLN A 54 4.09 -24.21 -3.59
CA GLN A 54 5.25 -23.66 -2.91
C GLN A 54 5.00 -23.45 -1.41
N PRO A 55 5.91 -23.89 -0.51
CA PRO A 55 5.72 -23.73 0.94
C PRO A 55 5.85 -22.26 1.38
N PRO A 56 5.36 -21.91 2.59
CA PRO A 56 5.69 -20.63 3.21
C PRO A 56 7.20 -20.47 3.40
N ILE A 57 7.68 -19.26 3.18
CA ILE A 57 9.04 -18.82 3.51
C ILE A 57 8.86 -17.50 4.25
N THR A 58 9.41 -17.40 5.45
CA THR A 58 9.37 -16.18 6.27
C THR A 58 10.78 -15.65 6.49
N LEU A 59 10.89 -14.49 7.13
CA LEU A 59 12.19 -13.85 7.38
C LEU A 59 13.15 -14.73 8.20
N THR A 60 12.65 -15.65 9.04
CA THR A 60 13.50 -16.54 9.86
C THR A 60 14.28 -17.56 9.02
N ALA A 61 13.98 -17.69 7.73
CA ALA A 61 14.71 -18.57 6.79
C ALA A 61 16.11 -18.04 6.42
N SER A 62 16.41 -16.78 6.74
CA SER A 62 17.65 -16.10 6.38
C SER A 62 18.13 -15.21 7.54
N HIS A 63 19.41 -14.84 7.54
CA HIS A 63 19.95 -13.90 8.50
C HIS A 63 21.12 -13.12 7.88
N SER A 64 21.15 -11.81 8.15
CA SER A 64 22.30 -10.97 7.80
C SER A 64 23.22 -10.79 8.99
N PRO A 65 24.53 -11.06 8.89
CA PRO A 65 25.48 -10.77 9.96
C PRO A 65 25.64 -9.26 10.22
N ARG A 66 25.07 -8.40 9.36
CA ARG A 66 25.03 -6.94 9.54
C ARG A 66 23.80 -6.46 10.32
N SER A 67 22.86 -7.35 10.62
CA SER A 67 21.68 -7.03 11.42
C SER A 67 22.02 -6.96 12.90
N ALA A 68 21.47 -5.97 13.59
CA ALA A 68 21.48 -5.88 15.06
C ALA A 68 20.22 -6.50 15.70
N GLY A 69 19.28 -6.99 14.89
CA GLY A 69 18.04 -7.63 15.32
C GLY A 69 18.16 -9.13 15.50
N GLY A 70 17.21 -9.72 16.23
CA GLY A 70 17.10 -11.16 16.42
C GLY A 70 16.49 -11.88 15.20
N PRO A 71 16.35 -13.22 15.28
CA PRO A 71 15.85 -14.04 14.16
C PRO A 71 14.45 -13.67 13.67
N HIS A 72 13.63 -13.06 14.53
CA HIS A 72 12.24 -12.65 14.22
C HIS A 72 12.14 -11.17 13.79
N ASP A 73 13.25 -10.44 13.79
CA ASP A 73 13.26 -9.02 13.44
C ASP A 73 13.57 -8.82 11.95
N TYR A 74 12.72 -8.04 11.28
CA TYR A 74 12.94 -7.70 9.88
C TYR A 74 14.17 -6.78 9.73
N PHE A 75 14.99 -7.07 8.72
CA PHE A 75 16.22 -6.35 8.42
C PHE A 75 16.31 -6.14 6.91
N SER A 76 16.68 -4.94 6.51
CA SER A 76 17.02 -4.61 5.14
C SER A 76 18.03 -3.47 5.13
N GLU A 77 18.67 -3.25 4.00
CA GLU A 77 19.63 -2.15 3.83
C GLU A 77 19.06 -1.06 2.91
N GLY A 78 19.47 0.18 3.14
CA GLY A 78 19.06 1.29 2.29
C GLY A 78 19.58 1.12 0.87
N ASP A 79 18.67 1.05 -0.11
CA ASP A 79 19.00 0.68 -1.50
C ASP A 79 20.11 1.52 -2.11
N TYR A 80 20.08 2.82 -1.85
CA TYR A 80 20.92 3.80 -2.52
C TYR A 80 22.20 4.11 -1.74
N TRP A 81 22.61 3.25 -0.80
CA TRP A 81 23.78 3.47 0.03
C TRP A 81 24.91 2.52 -0.39
N TRP A 82 26.08 3.10 -0.65
CA TRP A 82 27.23 2.41 -1.25
C TRP A 82 28.49 2.62 -0.41
N PRO A 83 29.45 1.68 -0.43
CA PRO A 83 30.79 1.92 0.12
C PRO A 83 31.41 3.20 -0.47
N ASP A 84 32.03 4.02 0.37
CA ASP A 84 32.78 5.20 -0.07
C ASP A 84 34.18 4.78 -0.55
N PRO A 85 34.52 4.90 -1.86
CA PRO A 85 35.85 4.58 -2.35
C PRO A 85 36.95 5.45 -1.73
N LYS A 86 36.59 6.63 -1.20
CA LYS A 86 37.53 7.56 -0.54
C LYS A 86 37.74 7.23 0.93
N ASN A 87 36.89 6.40 1.54
CA ASN A 87 37.00 5.99 2.93
C ASN A 87 36.67 4.49 3.09
N PRO A 88 37.58 3.59 2.68
CA PRO A 88 37.36 2.15 2.77
C PRO A 88 37.06 1.71 4.22
N GLY A 89 35.94 1.03 4.42
CA GLY A 89 35.47 0.61 5.75
C GLY A 89 34.72 1.69 6.54
N GLY A 90 34.64 2.92 6.01
CA GLY A 90 33.85 4.00 6.59
C GLY A 90 32.35 3.89 6.30
N PRO A 91 31.57 4.89 6.77
CA PRO A 91 30.12 4.95 6.54
C PRO A 91 29.79 4.97 5.04
N TYR A 92 28.68 4.31 4.67
CA TYR A 92 28.22 4.32 3.29
C TYR A 92 27.75 5.72 2.86
N ILE A 93 27.81 6.00 1.56
CA ILE A 93 27.38 7.26 0.93
C ILE A 93 26.18 7.03 0.00
N ARG A 94 25.31 8.04 -0.11
CA ARG A 94 24.09 7.97 -0.91
C ARG A 94 24.35 8.21 -2.41
N ARG A 95 23.76 7.37 -3.28
CA ARG A 95 23.70 7.51 -4.74
C ARG A 95 22.26 7.33 -5.21
N ASP A 96 21.51 8.43 -5.31
CA ASP A 96 20.06 8.39 -5.50
C ASP A 96 19.62 7.66 -6.79
N GLY A 97 18.73 6.68 -6.65
CA GLY A 97 18.22 5.90 -7.79
C GLY A 97 19.15 4.81 -8.31
N LEU A 98 20.31 4.58 -7.68
CA LEU A 98 21.23 3.49 -8.04
C LEU A 98 21.25 2.47 -6.91
N SER A 99 20.58 1.33 -7.11
CA SER A 99 20.47 0.28 -6.10
C SER A 99 21.79 -0.47 -5.93
N ASN A 100 22.26 -0.61 -4.69
CA ASN A 100 23.45 -1.39 -4.37
C ASN A 100 23.14 -2.90 -4.46
N PRO A 101 23.74 -3.64 -5.40
CA PRO A 101 23.48 -5.07 -5.58
C PRO A 101 24.05 -5.94 -4.44
N GLN A 102 24.89 -5.38 -3.56
CA GLN A 102 25.47 -6.09 -2.41
C GLN A 102 24.60 -5.98 -1.14
N ASN A 103 23.48 -5.26 -1.22
CA ASN A 103 22.54 -5.18 -0.11
C ASN A 103 21.96 -6.57 0.19
N PHE A 104 21.78 -6.86 1.47
CA PHE A 104 20.98 -7.97 1.93
C PHE A 104 19.51 -7.68 1.64
N ASN A 105 18.86 -8.54 0.86
CA ASN A 105 17.48 -8.38 0.42
C ASN A 105 16.56 -9.54 0.82
N ASP A 106 17.07 -10.62 1.42
CA ASP A 106 16.33 -11.87 1.63
C ASP A 106 15.02 -11.66 2.42
N HIS A 107 15.02 -10.85 3.49
CA HIS A 107 13.79 -10.59 4.26
C HIS A 107 12.74 -9.84 3.42
N ARG A 108 13.20 -8.89 2.59
CA ARG A 108 12.36 -8.14 1.65
C ARG A 108 11.79 -9.05 0.58
N GLU A 109 12.61 -9.93 0.02
CA GLU A 109 12.18 -10.91 -0.99
C GLU A 109 11.13 -11.88 -0.42
N ALA A 110 11.33 -12.37 0.81
CA ALA A 110 10.34 -13.20 1.50
C ALA A 110 9.00 -12.45 1.72
N LEU A 111 9.06 -11.17 2.09
CA LEU A 111 7.88 -10.31 2.28
C LEU A 111 7.16 -10.02 0.95
N ILE A 112 7.90 -9.71 -0.11
CA ILE A 112 7.34 -9.53 -1.46
C ILE A 112 6.67 -10.82 -1.91
N ARG A 113 7.30 -11.97 -1.69
CA ARG A 113 6.74 -13.29 -2.01
C ARG A 113 5.42 -13.54 -1.29
N LEU A 114 5.33 -13.25 0.02
CA LEU A 114 4.06 -13.29 0.76
C LEU A 114 2.98 -12.43 0.06
N SER A 115 3.34 -11.20 -0.34
CA SER A 115 2.44 -10.25 -1.00
C SER A 115 2.04 -10.64 -2.42
N LEU A 116 2.80 -11.52 -3.08
CA LEU A 116 2.42 -12.10 -4.37
C LEU A 116 1.48 -13.29 -4.15
N HIS A 117 1.84 -14.16 -3.22
CA HIS A 117 1.17 -15.43 -3.00
C HIS A 117 -0.23 -15.26 -2.40
N VAL A 118 -0.34 -14.59 -1.26
CA VAL A 118 -1.59 -14.52 -0.50
C VAL A 118 -2.70 -13.85 -1.30
N PRO A 119 -2.50 -12.67 -1.94
CA PRO A 119 -3.52 -12.06 -2.77
C PRO A 119 -3.91 -12.90 -3.99
N ALA A 120 -2.94 -13.48 -4.72
CA ALA A 120 -3.24 -14.27 -5.92
C ALA A 120 -4.02 -15.54 -5.61
N LEU A 121 -3.64 -16.27 -4.55
CA LEU A 121 -4.37 -17.44 -4.06
C LEU A 121 -5.78 -17.06 -3.60
N THR A 122 -5.94 -15.93 -2.91
CA THR A 122 -7.25 -15.46 -2.46
C THR A 122 -8.14 -15.05 -3.63
N ALA A 123 -7.58 -14.37 -4.64
CA ALA A 123 -8.29 -14.02 -5.86
C ALA A 123 -8.71 -15.28 -6.65
N ALA A 124 -7.85 -16.29 -6.76
CA ALA A 124 -8.20 -17.57 -7.39
C ALA A 124 -9.33 -18.30 -6.65
N TRP A 125 -9.33 -18.27 -5.31
CA TRP A 125 -10.47 -18.76 -4.53
C TRP A 125 -11.74 -17.95 -4.80
N LEU A 126 -11.69 -16.61 -4.91
CA LEU A 126 -12.88 -15.83 -5.25
C LEU A 126 -13.45 -16.21 -6.63
N LEU A 127 -12.59 -16.46 -7.62
CA LEU A 127 -12.96 -16.85 -8.98
C LEU A 127 -13.57 -18.26 -9.07
N THR A 128 -12.97 -19.22 -8.38
CA THR A 128 -13.26 -20.66 -8.58
C THR A 128 -14.04 -21.30 -7.45
N LYS A 129 -14.01 -20.69 -6.26
CA LYS A 129 -14.44 -21.26 -4.98
C LYS A 129 -13.69 -22.53 -4.58
N ASP A 130 -12.56 -22.84 -5.23
CA ASP A 130 -11.70 -23.96 -4.84
C ASP A 130 -10.97 -23.63 -3.52
N THR A 131 -11.36 -24.34 -2.46
CA THR A 131 -10.84 -24.12 -1.10
C THR A 131 -9.35 -24.40 -0.95
N ARG A 132 -8.70 -25.11 -1.89
CA ARG A 132 -7.25 -25.36 -1.85
C ARG A 132 -6.46 -24.05 -1.87
N TYR A 133 -6.87 -23.08 -2.69
CA TYR A 133 -6.19 -21.79 -2.74
C TYR A 133 -6.34 -21.01 -1.43
N ALA A 134 -7.56 -20.95 -0.86
CA ALA A 134 -7.79 -20.25 0.41
C ALA A 134 -7.05 -20.91 1.58
N LYS A 135 -7.03 -22.24 1.65
CA LYS A 135 -6.28 -22.99 2.67
C LYS A 135 -4.78 -22.71 2.56
N HIS A 136 -4.24 -22.68 1.34
CA HIS A 136 -2.83 -22.38 1.12
C HIS A 136 -2.47 -20.93 1.46
N ALA A 137 -3.33 -19.96 1.11
CA ALA A 137 -3.16 -18.58 1.54
C ALA A 137 -3.10 -18.49 3.09
N ALA A 138 -4.03 -19.13 3.78
CA ALA A 138 -4.06 -19.19 5.25
C ALA A 138 -2.79 -19.86 5.84
N LEU A 139 -2.18 -20.83 5.16
CA LEU A 139 -0.91 -21.44 5.57
C LEU A 139 0.24 -20.41 5.57
N HIS A 140 0.34 -19.58 4.53
CA HIS A 140 1.33 -18.48 4.49
C HIS A 140 1.10 -17.47 5.62
N LEU A 141 -0.16 -17.16 5.93
CA LEU A 141 -0.51 -16.24 7.03
C LEU A 141 -0.09 -16.78 8.40
N ARG A 142 -0.39 -18.07 8.68
CA ARG A 142 0.03 -18.72 9.93
C ARG A 142 1.53 -18.64 10.12
N ALA A 143 2.30 -19.00 9.09
CA ALA A 143 3.75 -18.99 9.16
C ALA A 143 4.30 -17.57 9.41
N TRP A 144 3.80 -16.56 8.69
CA TRP A 144 4.36 -15.21 8.77
C TRP A 144 4.00 -14.47 10.06
N PHE A 145 2.79 -14.67 10.59
CA PHE A 145 2.26 -13.81 11.66
C PHE A 145 2.08 -14.53 13.00
N LEU A 146 1.82 -15.84 13.00
CA LEU A 146 1.31 -16.54 14.18
C LEU A 146 2.27 -17.58 14.74
N ASP A 147 2.91 -18.36 13.87
CA ASP A 147 3.78 -19.46 14.28
C ASP A 147 4.99 -18.92 15.06
N PRO A 148 5.18 -19.29 16.33
CA PRO A 148 6.24 -18.74 17.16
C PRO A 148 7.64 -19.05 16.64
N THR A 149 7.81 -20.04 15.76
CA THR A 149 9.10 -20.42 15.18
C THR A 149 9.45 -19.64 13.91
N THR A 150 8.45 -19.06 13.23
CA THR A 150 8.64 -18.38 11.94
C THR A 150 8.10 -16.96 11.85
N LYS A 151 7.33 -16.51 12.85
CA LYS A 151 6.65 -15.20 12.78
C LYS A 151 7.62 -14.02 12.67
N MET A 152 7.19 -12.98 11.99
CA MET A 152 7.82 -11.67 12.06
C MET A 152 7.38 -10.94 13.34
N ASN A 153 8.30 -10.27 14.04
CA ASN A 153 7.92 -9.33 15.10
C ASN A 153 7.21 -8.11 14.48
N PRO A 154 6.17 -7.54 15.11
CA PRO A 154 5.37 -6.45 14.54
C PRO A 154 6.09 -5.09 14.66
N ASN A 155 7.29 -4.97 14.07
CA ASN A 155 8.07 -3.75 14.02
C ASN A 155 9.09 -3.78 12.85
N LEU A 156 9.60 -2.60 12.48
CA LEU A 156 10.67 -2.42 11.51
C LEU A 156 11.87 -1.65 12.09
N GLN A 157 12.29 -2.04 13.30
CA GLN A 157 13.37 -1.35 14.01
C GLN A 157 14.70 -1.34 13.24
N TYR A 158 14.95 -2.38 12.45
CA TYR A 158 16.21 -2.60 11.72
C TYR A 158 16.05 -2.53 10.19
N ALA A 159 14.98 -1.92 9.70
CA ALA A 159 14.73 -1.77 8.27
C ALA A 159 15.55 -0.62 7.66
N GLN A 160 16.01 -0.82 6.43
CA GLN A 160 16.86 0.07 5.65
C GLN A 160 18.05 0.65 6.43
N ALA A 161 18.73 -0.21 7.17
CA ALA A 161 20.00 0.09 7.82
C ALA A 161 21.01 0.68 6.82
N ILE A 162 21.92 1.50 7.33
CA ILE A 162 23.01 2.10 6.57
C ILE A 162 24.30 1.79 7.32
N PHE A 163 25.20 1.06 6.67
CA PHE A 163 26.47 0.67 7.24
C PHE A 163 27.23 1.89 7.77
N GLY A 164 27.65 1.83 9.04
CA GLY A 164 28.37 2.92 9.72
C GLY A 164 27.54 4.16 10.05
N VAL A 165 26.22 4.18 9.80
CA VAL A 165 25.36 5.35 10.04
C VAL A 165 24.16 5.01 10.93
N SER A 166 23.38 3.99 10.59
CA SER A 166 22.15 3.66 11.33
C SER A 166 21.82 2.16 11.28
N PRO A 167 21.42 1.53 12.40
CA PRO A 167 20.97 0.14 12.41
C PRO A 167 19.56 -0.05 11.79
N GLY A 168 18.84 1.03 11.54
CA GLY A 168 17.52 1.09 10.90
C GLY A 168 16.98 2.52 10.94
N ARG A 169 15.97 2.85 10.13
CA ARG A 169 15.48 4.25 10.01
C ARG A 169 14.03 4.33 9.52
N GLY A 170 13.40 5.50 9.68
CA GLY A 170 12.01 5.72 9.26
C GLY A 170 11.69 5.27 7.84
N THR A 171 12.55 5.61 6.86
CA THR A 171 12.35 5.23 5.44
C THR A 171 12.23 3.72 5.20
N GLY A 172 12.67 2.89 6.15
CA GLY A 172 12.51 1.45 6.10
C GLY A 172 11.06 0.99 6.19
N ILE A 173 10.15 1.84 6.68
CA ILE A 173 8.73 1.52 6.82
C ILE A 173 8.05 1.26 5.47
N ILE A 174 8.58 1.83 4.38
CA ILE A 174 8.10 1.54 3.03
C ILE A 174 8.24 0.06 2.63
N ASP A 175 9.16 -0.70 3.24
CA ASP A 175 9.39 -2.11 2.90
C ASP A 175 8.13 -2.98 3.14
N THR A 176 7.28 -2.62 4.11
CA THR A 176 6.03 -3.34 4.43
C THR A 176 4.80 -2.80 3.72
N LEU A 177 4.94 -1.87 2.77
CA LEU A 177 3.84 -1.42 1.91
C LEU A 177 3.09 -2.59 1.26
N HIS A 178 3.83 -3.67 0.98
CA HIS A 178 3.33 -4.94 0.48
C HIS A 178 2.29 -5.64 1.36
N LEU A 179 2.22 -5.33 2.66
CA LEU A 179 1.21 -5.87 3.56
C LEU A 179 -0.19 -5.27 3.33
N ILE A 180 -0.32 -4.17 2.59
CA ILE A 180 -1.63 -3.58 2.27
C ILE A 180 -2.54 -4.56 1.53
N GLU A 181 -2.04 -5.18 0.46
CA GLU A 181 -2.87 -6.13 -0.30
C GLU A 181 -3.05 -7.46 0.46
N VAL A 182 -2.11 -7.81 1.33
CA VAL A 182 -2.22 -8.97 2.22
C VAL A 182 -3.38 -8.78 3.21
N THR A 183 -3.51 -7.63 3.87
CA THR A 183 -4.66 -7.37 4.75
C THR A 183 -5.97 -7.29 3.97
N ARG A 184 -5.95 -6.75 2.74
CA ARG A 184 -7.12 -6.80 1.85
C ARG A 184 -7.54 -8.24 1.55
N ALA A 185 -6.60 -9.15 1.31
CA ALA A 185 -6.86 -10.55 1.09
C ALA A 185 -7.37 -11.26 2.36
N MET A 186 -6.79 -10.98 3.53
CA MET A 186 -7.23 -11.53 4.82
C MET A 186 -8.71 -11.28 5.07
N ARG A 187 -9.21 -10.07 4.80
CA ARG A 187 -10.63 -9.73 4.94
C ARG A 187 -11.58 -10.64 4.13
N HIS A 188 -11.15 -11.09 2.95
CA HIS A 188 -11.89 -12.08 2.16
C HIS A 188 -11.76 -13.49 2.73
N LEU A 189 -10.56 -13.86 3.20
CA LEU A 189 -10.27 -15.18 3.77
C LEU A 189 -10.98 -15.45 5.11
N GLU A 190 -11.26 -14.41 5.91
CA GLU A 190 -12.07 -14.54 7.13
C GLU A 190 -13.47 -15.11 6.84
N LYS A 191 -13.99 -14.89 5.64
CA LYS A 191 -15.27 -15.45 5.17
C LYS A 191 -15.12 -16.81 4.48
N ALA A 192 -13.89 -17.30 4.27
CA ALA A 192 -13.61 -18.55 3.57
C ALA A 192 -13.61 -19.79 4.48
N ASN A 193 -13.79 -19.62 5.80
CA ASN A 193 -13.77 -20.70 6.80
C ASN A 193 -12.47 -21.55 6.76
N VAL A 194 -11.33 -20.91 6.51
CA VAL A 194 -10.00 -21.52 6.48
C VAL A 194 -9.10 -21.07 7.64
N LEU A 195 -9.57 -20.12 8.45
CA LEU A 195 -8.94 -19.60 9.66
C LEU A 195 -9.90 -19.80 10.84
N THR A 196 -9.37 -20.22 11.98
CA THR A 196 -10.15 -20.30 13.23
C THR A 196 -10.36 -18.90 13.83
N PRO A 197 -11.36 -18.70 14.71
CA PRO A 197 -11.53 -17.44 15.41
C PRO A 197 -10.28 -16.98 16.18
N ALA A 198 -9.53 -17.91 16.78
CA ALA A 198 -8.29 -17.61 17.48
C ALA A 198 -7.17 -17.16 16.53
N GLU A 199 -7.07 -17.75 15.34
CA GLU A 199 -6.12 -17.31 14.32
C GLU A 199 -6.45 -15.91 13.79
N ILE A 200 -7.74 -15.63 13.56
CA ILE A 200 -8.21 -14.29 13.14
C ILE A 200 -7.85 -13.26 14.22
N GLN A 201 -8.14 -13.56 15.48
CA GLN A 201 -7.79 -12.69 16.60
C GLN A 201 -6.27 -12.45 16.69
N GLY A 202 -5.45 -13.49 16.53
CA GLY A 202 -3.98 -13.35 16.53
C GLY A 202 -3.45 -12.51 15.37
N LEU A 203 -4.08 -12.60 14.18
CA LEU A 203 -3.76 -11.72 13.05
C LEU A 203 -4.12 -10.27 13.36
N HIS A 204 -5.31 -10.02 13.92
CA HIS A 204 -5.73 -8.68 14.32
C HIS A 204 -4.80 -8.09 15.37
N GLU A 205 -4.38 -8.88 16.36
CA GLU A 205 -3.43 -8.47 17.39
C GLU A 205 -2.06 -8.10 16.82
N TRP A 206 -1.55 -8.86 15.85
CA TRP A 206 -0.28 -8.56 15.19
C TRP A 206 -0.34 -7.20 14.50
N PHE A 207 -1.40 -6.92 13.73
CA PHE A 207 -1.57 -5.64 13.04
C PHE A 207 -1.88 -4.48 14.00
N ALA A 208 -2.55 -4.74 15.12
CA ALA A 208 -2.76 -3.74 16.16
C ALA A 208 -1.42 -3.34 16.81
N GLN A 209 -0.57 -4.30 17.15
CA GLN A 209 0.77 -4.05 17.69
C GLN A 209 1.65 -3.32 16.67
N TYR A 210 1.58 -3.72 15.39
CA TYR A 210 2.39 -3.08 14.36
C TYR A 210 1.95 -1.64 14.09
N LEU A 211 0.64 -1.38 14.05
CA LEU A 211 0.09 -0.03 13.91
C LEU A 211 0.46 0.87 15.09
N ASP A 212 0.43 0.34 16.31
CA ASP A 212 0.90 1.05 17.51
C ASP A 212 2.39 1.38 17.41
N TRP A 213 3.24 0.42 17.02
CA TRP A 213 4.66 0.66 16.81
C TRP A 213 4.92 1.70 15.71
N MET A 214 4.19 1.65 14.59
CA MET A 214 4.29 2.64 13.51
C MET A 214 3.91 4.05 13.98
N SER A 215 3.02 4.18 14.97
CA SER A 215 2.49 5.46 15.44
C SER A 215 3.28 6.05 16.62
N THR A 216 4.08 5.24 17.31
CA THR A 216 4.74 5.64 18.56
C THR A 216 6.26 5.52 18.53
N SER A 217 6.81 4.68 17.66
CA SER A 217 8.26 4.51 17.54
C SER A 217 8.92 5.71 16.86
N LYS A 218 10.21 5.92 17.14
CA LYS A 218 11.02 6.94 16.47
C LYS A 218 10.98 6.78 14.95
N ASN A 219 11.22 5.57 14.43
CA ASN A 219 11.20 5.29 13.00
C ASN A 219 9.80 5.56 12.41
N GLY A 220 8.76 5.15 13.14
CA GLY A 220 7.36 5.41 12.83
C GLY A 220 7.06 6.89 12.57
N ILE A 221 7.40 7.72 13.56
CA ILE A 221 7.17 9.17 13.53
C ILE A 221 8.01 9.85 12.43
N GLU A 222 9.27 9.43 12.23
CA GLU A 222 10.11 9.96 11.15
C GLU A 222 9.48 9.75 9.77
N GLU A 223 8.96 8.56 9.50
CA GLU A 223 8.32 8.26 8.23
C GLU A 223 6.95 8.93 8.09
N GLU A 224 6.15 8.96 9.16
CA GLU A 224 4.87 9.65 9.17
C GLU A 224 5.04 11.09 8.69
N LEU A 225 6.08 11.79 9.18
CA LEU A 225 6.35 13.20 8.90
C LEU A 225 7.01 13.47 7.53
N ALA A 226 7.31 12.44 6.73
CA ALA A 226 7.85 12.62 5.40
C ALA A 226 6.85 13.35 4.48
N LYS A 227 7.37 14.26 3.64
CA LYS A 227 6.55 15.13 2.77
C LYS A 227 6.34 14.58 1.36
N ASN A 228 7.03 13.52 1.00
CA ASN A 228 6.99 12.87 -0.32
C ASN A 228 6.26 11.52 -0.22
N ASN A 229 6.39 10.67 -1.23
CA ASN A 229 5.79 9.33 -1.28
C ASN A 229 5.95 8.47 -0.01
N HIS A 230 7.00 8.67 0.79
CA HIS A 230 7.17 7.95 2.07
C HIS A 230 6.03 8.24 3.06
N GLY A 231 5.62 9.52 3.18
CA GLY A 231 4.49 9.90 4.03
C GLY A 231 3.18 9.30 3.52
N THR A 232 2.98 9.29 2.20
CA THR A 232 1.84 8.63 1.55
C THR A 232 1.82 7.13 1.86
N CYS A 233 2.98 6.47 1.77
CA CYS A 233 3.14 5.04 2.07
C CYS A 233 2.84 4.73 3.54
N TRP A 234 3.29 5.56 4.48
CA TRP A 234 2.97 5.40 5.90
C TRP A 234 1.45 5.47 6.12
N VAL A 235 0.79 6.50 5.58
CA VAL A 235 -0.66 6.70 5.78
C VAL A 235 -1.48 5.61 5.11
N ALA A 236 -1.07 5.14 3.91
CA ALA A 236 -1.74 4.03 3.23
C ALA A 236 -1.64 2.72 4.01
N GLN A 237 -0.47 2.41 4.59
CA GLN A 237 -0.28 1.25 5.46
C GLN A 237 -1.11 1.36 6.73
N ALA A 238 -1.01 2.49 7.45
CA ALA A 238 -1.78 2.72 8.66
C ALA A 238 -3.30 2.61 8.41
N ALA A 239 -3.79 3.16 7.30
CA ALA A 239 -5.18 3.04 6.89
C ALA A 239 -5.59 1.59 6.61
N ALA A 240 -4.77 0.83 5.86
CA ALA A 240 -5.07 -0.58 5.55
C ALA A 240 -5.15 -1.43 6.81
N PHE A 241 -4.20 -1.26 7.73
CA PHE A 241 -4.15 -2.01 8.98
C PHE A 241 -5.28 -1.61 9.92
N ALA A 242 -5.57 -0.32 10.04
CA ALA A 242 -6.69 0.19 10.82
C ALA A 242 -8.05 -0.31 10.30
N VAL A 243 -8.24 -0.34 8.97
CA VAL A 243 -9.43 -0.93 8.34
C VAL A 243 -9.53 -2.42 8.63
N TYR A 244 -8.41 -3.15 8.63
CA TYR A 244 -8.40 -4.58 8.90
C TYR A 244 -8.85 -4.90 10.34
N ILE A 245 -8.32 -4.16 11.33
CA ILE A 245 -8.61 -4.38 12.76
C ILE A 245 -9.82 -3.58 13.28
N GLY A 246 -10.49 -2.81 12.41
CA GLY A 246 -11.66 -2.01 12.78
C GLY A 246 -11.37 -0.74 13.60
N ASN A 247 -10.13 -0.24 13.63
CA ASN A 247 -9.73 0.93 14.42
C ASN A 247 -10.18 2.25 13.75
N GLN A 248 -11.32 2.79 14.18
CA GLN A 248 -11.90 4.02 13.61
C GLN A 248 -11.08 5.28 13.90
N ASP A 249 -10.40 5.36 15.05
CA ASP A 249 -9.60 6.53 15.42
C ASP A 249 -8.37 6.65 14.51
N ALA A 250 -7.69 5.53 14.23
CA ALA A 250 -6.59 5.50 13.27
C ALA A 250 -7.05 5.81 11.84
N ILE A 251 -8.24 5.35 11.43
CA ILE A 251 -8.84 5.73 10.14
C ILE A 251 -9.09 7.25 10.08
N ALA A 252 -9.64 7.83 11.15
CA ALA A 252 -9.89 9.27 11.24
C ALA A 252 -8.58 10.08 11.17
N LEU A 253 -7.52 9.61 11.85
CA LEU A 253 -6.17 10.19 11.74
C LEU A 253 -5.66 10.14 10.30
N CYS A 254 -5.77 9.00 9.61
CA CYS A 254 -5.33 8.86 8.22
C CYS A 254 -6.08 9.83 7.29
N ARG A 255 -7.40 9.98 7.44
CA ARG A 255 -8.19 10.97 6.69
C ARG A 255 -7.72 12.39 6.98
N LYS A 256 -7.37 12.70 8.23
CA LYS A 256 -6.83 14.01 8.63
C LYS A 256 -5.48 14.28 7.96
N ARG A 257 -4.54 13.34 8.05
CA ARG A 257 -3.20 13.41 7.41
C ARG A 257 -3.31 13.60 5.90
N PHE A 258 -4.22 12.90 5.24
CA PHE A 258 -4.49 13.09 3.81
C PHE A 258 -4.87 14.54 3.48
N LYS A 259 -5.77 15.13 4.27
CA LYS A 259 -6.33 16.47 4.04
C LYS A 259 -5.40 17.60 4.45
N GLU A 260 -4.65 17.43 5.52
CA GLU A 260 -3.85 18.50 6.14
C GLU A 260 -2.36 18.43 5.80
N ASN A 261 -1.87 17.28 5.33
CA ASN A 261 -0.44 17.07 5.06
C ASN A 261 -0.21 16.57 3.63
N LEU A 262 -0.71 15.39 3.26
CA LEU A 262 -0.35 14.78 1.97
C LEU A 262 -0.78 15.62 0.77
N MET A 263 -2.09 15.86 0.64
CA MET A 263 -2.61 16.62 -0.51
C MET A 263 -2.05 18.05 -0.57
N PRO A 264 -2.02 18.85 0.53
CA PRO A 264 -1.44 20.18 0.49
C PRO A 264 0.07 20.23 0.22
N ASP A 265 0.85 19.28 0.76
CA ASP A 265 2.31 19.30 0.66
C ASP A 265 2.81 18.74 -0.69
N GLN A 266 2.05 17.84 -1.32
CA GLN A 266 2.51 17.10 -2.50
C GLN A 266 1.88 17.58 -3.82
N LEU A 267 0.58 17.93 -3.86
CA LEU A 267 -0.12 18.21 -5.11
C LEU A 267 0.06 19.66 -5.57
N ALA A 268 0.83 19.86 -6.64
CA ALA A 268 1.01 21.17 -7.24
C ALA A 268 -0.23 21.64 -8.03
N PRO A 269 -0.40 22.96 -8.30
CA PRO A 269 -1.52 23.50 -9.07
C PRO A 269 -1.70 22.87 -10.47
N ASN A 270 -0.60 22.49 -11.13
CA ASN A 270 -0.64 21.83 -12.45
C ASN A 270 -1.02 20.33 -12.38
N GLY A 271 -1.06 19.74 -11.19
CA GLY A 271 -1.34 18.31 -10.96
C GLY A 271 -0.11 17.43 -10.75
N SER A 272 1.10 17.95 -10.90
CA SER A 272 2.30 17.14 -10.65
C SER A 272 2.56 16.94 -9.15
N PHE A 273 3.38 15.95 -8.81
CA PHE A 273 4.03 15.80 -7.52
C PHE A 273 5.49 16.28 -7.61
N PRO A 274 5.83 17.53 -7.19
CA PRO A 274 7.14 18.12 -7.46
C PRO A 274 8.31 17.39 -6.80
N LEU A 275 8.11 16.85 -5.59
CA LEU A 275 9.16 16.11 -4.88
C LEU A 275 9.52 14.80 -5.60
N GLU A 276 8.57 14.21 -6.32
CA GLU A 276 8.77 13.01 -7.12
C GLU A 276 9.42 13.34 -8.47
N LEU A 277 9.00 14.43 -9.10
CA LEU A 277 9.64 14.93 -10.33
C LEU A 277 11.10 15.38 -10.15
N ALA A 278 11.49 15.75 -8.92
CA ALA A 278 12.86 16.14 -8.61
C ALA A 278 13.83 14.97 -8.46
N ARG A 279 13.35 13.72 -8.54
CA ARG A 279 14.16 12.51 -8.34
C ARG A 279 14.88 12.08 -9.61
N THR A 280 15.83 11.15 -9.46
CA THR A 280 16.54 10.53 -10.60
C THR A 280 15.68 9.50 -11.36
N LYS A 281 14.53 9.10 -10.80
CA LYS A 281 13.51 8.26 -11.45
C LYS A 281 12.14 8.96 -11.44
N PRO A 282 12.02 10.17 -12.04
CA PRO A 282 10.86 11.02 -11.84
C PRO A 282 9.55 10.41 -12.39
N TYR A 283 9.62 9.56 -13.41
CA TYR A 283 8.45 8.88 -13.95
C TYR A 283 7.94 7.82 -12.97
N SER A 284 8.84 6.92 -12.52
CA SER A 284 8.51 5.86 -11.56
C SER A 284 8.02 6.41 -10.22
N TYR A 285 8.69 7.41 -9.65
CA TYR A 285 8.24 8.01 -8.38
C TYR A 285 6.87 8.69 -8.50
N SER A 286 6.60 9.37 -9.62
CA SER A 286 5.30 10.00 -9.85
C SER A 286 4.18 8.97 -10.00
N LEU A 287 4.42 7.86 -10.70
CA LEU A 287 3.46 6.75 -10.82
C LEU A 287 3.23 6.05 -9.48
N PHE A 288 4.30 5.81 -8.73
CA PHE A 288 4.25 5.15 -7.44
C PHE A 288 3.39 5.92 -6.44
N ASP A 289 3.66 7.22 -6.24
CA ASP A 289 2.90 8.05 -5.30
C ASP A 289 1.44 8.24 -5.77
N LEU A 290 1.22 8.31 -7.09
CA LEU A 290 -0.12 8.33 -7.67
C LEU A 290 -0.91 7.08 -7.26
N ASP A 291 -0.34 5.89 -7.44
CA ASP A 291 -1.00 4.63 -7.09
C ASP A 291 -1.24 4.48 -5.58
N VAL A 292 -0.24 4.80 -4.74
CA VAL A 292 -0.38 4.71 -3.28
C VAL A 292 -1.45 5.67 -2.76
N THR A 293 -1.54 6.88 -3.33
CA THR A 293 -2.59 7.84 -3.00
C THR A 293 -3.98 7.33 -3.39
N ALA A 294 -4.13 6.71 -4.57
CA ALA A 294 -5.39 6.09 -4.97
C ALA A 294 -5.79 4.93 -4.08
N ILE A 295 -4.82 4.09 -3.66
CA ILE A 295 -5.03 2.99 -2.72
C ILE A 295 -5.57 3.53 -1.40
N LEU A 296 -4.96 4.59 -0.86
CA LEU A 296 -5.42 5.26 0.36
C LEU A 296 -6.88 5.75 0.21
N CYS A 297 -7.20 6.47 -0.86
CA CYS A 297 -8.58 6.90 -1.13
C CYS A 297 -9.54 5.70 -1.21
N GLN A 298 -9.16 4.63 -1.89
CA GLN A 298 -9.98 3.42 -2.04
C GLN A 298 -10.23 2.70 -0.69
N LEU A 299 -9.27 2.77 0.24
CA LEU A 299 -9.39 2.14 1.56
C LEU A 299 -10.37 2.86 2.49
N ILE A 300 -10.31 4.19 2.55
CA ILE A 300 -10.94 4.96 3.63
C ILE A 300 -11.86 6.10 3.18
N SER A 301 -12.07 6.31 1.88
CA SER A 301 -13.11 7.23 1.40
C SER A 301 -14.51 6.66 1.65
N THR A 302 -15.48 7.52 1.98
CA THR A 302 -16.89 7.14 2.18
C THR A 302 -17.70 7.11 0.87
N ASN A 303 -17.22 7.73 -0.21
CA ASN A 303 -17.86 7.77 -1.53
C ASN A 303 -19.31 8.30 -1.53
N ASP A 304 -19.62 9.20 -0.60
CA ASP A 304 -20.95 9.78 -0.37
C ASP A 304 -20.97 11.31 -0.49
N GLY A 305 -19.84 11.91 -0.90
CA GLY A 305 -19.67 13.36 -0.97
C GLY A 305 -19.56 14.06 0.39
N SER A 306 -19.44 13.31 1.50
CA SER A 306 -19.22 13.88 2.83
C SER A 306 -17.79 14.40 3.02
N ALA A 307 -17.50 15.01 4.19
CA ALA A 307 -16.16 15.47 4.55
C ALA A 307 -15.11 14.34 4.70
N ASN A 308 -15.56 13.07 4.68
CA ASN A 308 -14.72 11.88 4.69
C ASN A 308 -14.57 11.26 3.30
N ASP A 309 -15.17 11.84 2.27
CA ASP A 309 -14.97 11.45 0.88
C ASP A 309 -13.65 12.05 0.36
N LEU A 310 -12.60 11.23 0.37
CA LEU A 310 -11.25 11.65 -0.02
C LEU A 310 -11.12 11.87 -1.52
N TRP A 311 -11.98 11.25 -2.35
CA TRP A 311 -12.00 11.51 -3.78
C TRP A 311 -12.55 12.91 -4.08
N GLN A 312 -13.51 13.38 -3.28
CA GLN A 312 -14.13 14.70 -3.45
C GLN A 312 -13.42 15.82 -2.70
N PHE A 313 -12.48 15.51 -1.79
CA PHE A 313 -11.67 16.50 -1.11
C PHE A 313 -10.91 17.39 -2.10
N ALA A 314 -11.07 18.70 -1.93
CA ALA A 314 -10.44 19.72 -2.77
C ALA A 314 -9.54 20.63 -1.92
N LEU A 315 -8.37 20.95 -2.46
CA LEU A 315 -7.50 22.01 -1.95
C LEU A 315 -8.16 23.39 -2.15
N PRO A 316 -7.67 24.46 -1.48
CA PRO A 316 -8.20 25.81 -1.65
C PRO A 316 -8.22 26.32 -3.09
N ASN A 317 -7.31 25.82 -3.95
CA ASN A 317 -7.28 26.13 -5.38
C ASN A 317 -8.28 25.32 -6.24
N GLY A 318 -9.13 24.50 -5.60
CA GLY A 318 -10.11 23.64 -6.25
C GLY A 318 -9.58 22.29 -6.75
N ASN A 319 -8.25 22.07 -6.72
CA ASN A 319 -7.69 20.80 -7.17
C ASN A 319 -8.05 19.66 -6.22
N ARG A 320 -8.41 18.53 -6.82
CA ARG A 320 -8.64 17.24 -6.16
C ARG A 320 -7.57 16.25 -6.58
N TYR A 321 -7.53 15.07 -5.97
CA TYR A 321 -6.64 13.99 -6.38
C TYR A 321 -6.75 13.66 -7.88
N LYS A 322 -7.95 13.78 -8.47
CA LYS A 322 -8.18 13.66 -9.92
C LYS A 322 -7.17 14.45 -10.77
N LYS A 323 -6.76 15.64 -10.31
CA LYS A 323 -5.81 16.50 -11.05
C LYS A 323 -4.45 15.82 -11.25
N ALA A 324 -4.02 14.99 -10.30
CA ALA A 324 -2.79 14.19 -10.42
C ALA A 324 -2.95 13.07 -11.44
N VAL A 325 -4.09 12.37 -11.44
CA VAL A 325 -4.41 11.33 -12.42
C VAL A 325 -4.49 11.93 -13.83
N ASP A 326 -5.15 13.07 -13.99
CA ASP A 326 -5.24 13.80 -15.26
C ASP A 326 -3.86 14.30 -15.74
N PHE A 327 -2.96 14.69 -14.82
CA PHE A 327 -1.58 15.07 -15.16
C PHE A 327 -0.78 13.88 -15.69
N MET A 328 -0.84 12.71 -15.04
CA MET A 328 -0.07 11.52 -15.44
C MET A 328 -0.68 10.77 -16.63
N PHE A 329 -2.00 10.85 -16.83
CA PHE A 329 -2.72 10.13 -17.88
C PHE A 329 -2.07 10.16 -19.28
N PRO A 330 -1.73 11.33 -19.87
CA PRO A 330 -1.13 11.38 -21.20
C PRO A 330 0.22 10.66 -21.28
N PHE A 331 0.98 10.61 -20.18
CA PHE A 331 2.30 9.98 -20.12
C PHE A 331 2.23 8.47 -19.81
N ILE A 332 1.12 8.01 -19.22
CA ILE A 332 0.82 6.58 -19.10
C ILE A 332 0.35 6.06 -20.46
N GLN A 333 -0.50 6.82 -21.15
CA GLN A 333 -1.00 6.46 -22.48
C GLN A 333 0.12 6.43 -23.53
N ASP A 334 1.02 7.40 -23.49
CA ASP A 334 2.11 7.54 -24.44
C ASP A 334 3.33 8.10 -23.72
N LYS A 335 4.21 7.18 -23.28
CA LYS A 335 5.44 7.50 -22.55
C LYS A 335 6.39 8.39 -23.33
N SER A 336 6.30 8.45 -24.67
CA SER A 336 7.13 9.34 -25.49
C SER A 336 6.84 10.83 -25.25
N LYS A 337 5.67 11.16 -24.69
CA LYS A 337 5.27 12.53 -24.34
C LYS A 337 5.81 13.00 -22.99
N TRP A 338 6.52 12.14 -22.26
CA TRP A 338 7.10 12.49 -20.96
C TRP A 338 8.11 13.65 -21.10
N PRO A 339 7.86 14.83 -20.49
CA PRO A 339 8.67 16.03 -20.74
C PRO A 339 9.84 16.18 -19.75
N TYR A 340 9.99 15.26 -18.79
CA TYR A 340 11.04 15.29 -17.77
C TYR A 340 12.16 14.29 -18.12
N PRO A 341 13.29 14.30 -17.40
CA PRO A 341 14.34 13.29 -17.59
C PRO A 341 13.79 11.86 -17.53
N LYS A 342 14.40 10.98 -18.32
CA LYS A 342 14.16 9.54 -18.20
C LYS A 342 14.70 9.03 -16.87
N ASP A 343 14.05 8.01 -16.34
CA ASP A 343 14.52 7.35 -15.13
C ASP A 343 15.88 6.70 -15.38
N VAL A 344 16.80 6.86 -14.42
CA VAL A 344 18.18 6.33 -14.53
C VAL A 344 18.24 4.79 -14.58
N GLU A 345 17.21 4.11 -14.09
CA GLU A 345 17.03 2.66 -14.23
C GLU A 345 15.55 2.33 -14.44
N TYR A 346 15.26 1.25 -15.15
CA TYR A 346 13.93 0.65 -15.33
C TYR A 346 12.86 1.54 -15.99
N PHE A 347 13.25 2.64 -16.66
CA PHE A 347 12.31 3.51 -17.38
C PHE A 347 11.45 2.73 -18.40
N ASP A 348 12.05 1.74 -19.06
CA ASP A 348 11.40 0.96 -20.12
C ASP A 348 10.47 -0.14 -19.60
N ASP A 349 10.59 -0.54 -18.33
CA ASP A 349 9.73 -1.54 -17.68
C ASP A 349 8.36 -0.99 -17.23
N MET A 350 8.15 0.32 -17.33
CA MET A 350 6.94 1.04 -16.89
C MET A 350 6.19 1.68 -18.09
N PRO A 351 4.88 1.93 -17.99
CA PRO A 351 4.01 1.69 -16.84
C PRO A 351 3.36 0.30 -16.84
N ASN A 352 3.10 -0.23 -15.64
CA ASN A 352 2.19 -1.35 -15.44
C ASN A 352 0.73 -0.88 -15.39
N ARG A 353 -0.20 -1.81 -15.24
CA ARG A 353 -1.63 -1.57 -15.06
C ARG A 353 -1.94 -0.87 -13.73
N GLN A 354 -1.72 0.44 -13.70
CA GLN A 354 -1.82 1.32 -12.53
C GLN A 354 -3.17 1.21 -11.80
N PRO A 355 -3.22 0.82 -10.50
CA PRO A 355 -4.41 0.89 -9.65
C PRO A 355 -5.11 2.25 -9.67
N SER A 356 -4.35 3.35 -9.75
CA SER A 356 -4.90 4.71 -9.81
C SER A 356 -5.89 4.91 -10.96
N LEU A 357 -5.64 4.33 -12.13
CA LEU A 357 -6.57 4.42 -13.26
C LEU A 357 -7.90 3.69 -12.99
N LEU A 358 -7.86 2.51 -12.37
CA LEU A 358 -9.08 1.77 -12.03
C LEU A 358 -9.87 2.49 -10.94
N PHE A 359 -9.22 2.84 -9.83
CA PHE A 359 -9.90 3.42 -8.67
C PHE A 359 -10.41 4.83 -8.96
N ALA A 360 -9.60 5.69 -9.57
CA ALA A 360 -10.06 7.02 -9.98
C ALA A 360 -11.10 6.95 -11.11
N GLY A 361 -10.98 5.98 -12.03
CA GLY A 361 -11.98 5.75 -13.08
C GLY A 361 -13.36 5.45 -12.50
N LEU A 362 -13.42 4.57 -11.49
CA LEU A 362 -14.65 4.27 -10.77
C LEU A 362 -15.16 5.46 -9.93
N ALA A 363 -14.27 6.10 -9.16
CA ALA A 363 -14.66 7.18 -8.23
C ALA A 363 -15.12 8.47 -8.92
N TYR A 364 -14.53 8.80 -10.08
CA TYR A 364 -14.86 10.01 -10.84
C TYR A 364 -15.73 9.74 -12.07
N ASN A 365 -16.14 8.49 -12.31
CA ASN A 365 -16.89 8.09 -13.49
C ASN A 365 -16.18 8.47 -14.80
N GLU A 366 -14.88 8.18 -14.88
CA GLU A 366 -14.00 8.55 -16.00
C GLU A 366 -13.67 7.36 -16.92
N GLN A 367 -14.42 7.23 -18.02
CA GLN A 367 -14.29 6.12 -18.97
C GLN A 367 -12.89 5.99 -19.58
N LYS A 368 -12.20 7.11 -19.83
CA LYS A 368 -10.85 7.11 -20.40
C LYS A 368 -9.83 6.40 -19.50
N PHE A 369 -9.98 6.48 -18.18
CA PHE A 369 -9.09 5.82 -17.23
C PHE A 369 -9.28 4.30 -17.26
N ILE A 370 -10.53 3.85 -17.25
CA ILE A 370 -10.88 2.43 -17.35
C ILE A 370 -10.42 1.85 -18.70
N ALA A 371 -10.60 2.59 -19.79
CA ALA A 371 -10.16 2.16 -21.12
C ALA A 371 -8.64 1.96 -21.18
N LEU A 372 -7.85 2.92 -20.68
CA LEU A 372 -6.39 2.80 -20.64
C LEU A 372 -5.94 1.65 -19.72
N TRP A 373 -6.52 1.53 -18.52
CA TRP A 373 -6.23 0.45 -17.57
C TRP A 373 -6.34 -0.94 -18.21
N ARG A 374 -7.36 -1.18 -19.05
CA ARG A 374 -7.56 -2.47 -19.74
C ARG A 374 -6.41 -2.85 -20.69
N THR A 375 -5.67 -1.86 -21.20
CA THR A 375 -4.60 -2.08 -22.20
C THR A 375 -3.23 -2.32 -21.59
N LEU A 376 -3.02 -1.92 -20.34
CA LEU A 376 -1.72 -1.95 -19.69
C LEU A 376 -1.34 -3.36 -19.19
N PRO A 377 -0.04 -3.69 -19.13
CA PRO A 377 0.43 -5.00 -18.65
C PRO A 377 0.17 -5.15 -17.14
N PRO A 378 -0.49 -6.24 -16.70
CA PRO A 378 -0.89 -6.41 -15.29
C PRO A 378 0.20 -7.01 -14.39
N ASP A 379 1.16 -7.72 -14.97
CA ASP A 379 2.10 -8.57 -14.21
C ASP A 379 3.54 -8.14 -14.53
N PRO A 380 4.16 -7.26 -13.71
CA PRO A 380 5.56 -6.89 -13.89
C PRO A 380 6.48 -8.09 -13.64
N LYS A 381 7.59 -8.15 -14.38
CA LYS A 381 8.61 -9.23 -14.25
C LYS A 381 9.88 -8.79 -13.54
N THR A 382 10.18 -7.50 -13.59
CA THR A 382 11.40 -6.92 -13.03
C THR A 382 11.22 -6.73 -11.52
N ALA A 383 12.17 -7.23 -10.71
CA ALA A 383 12.06 -7.24 -9.25
C ALA A 383 11.81 -5.84 -8.66
N GLU A 384 12.53 -4.83 -9.15
CA GLU A 384 12.33 -3.43 -8.75
C GLU A 384 10.91 -2.94 -9.03
N ILE A 385 10.35 -3.35 -10.16
CA ILE A 385 9.00 -2.93 -10.56
C ILE A 385 7.94 -3.68 -9.75
N ILE A 386 8.15 -4.96 -9.46
CA ILE A 386 7.28 -5.74 -8.56
C ILE A 386 7.24 -5.09 -7.17
N ARG A 387 8.39 -4.62 -6.68
CA ARG A 387 8.53 -3.91 -5.40
C ARG A 387 7.78 -2.57 -5.39
N ASN A 388 7.79 -1.83 -6.48
CA ASN A 388 7.09 -0.55 -6.60
C ASN A 388 5.61 -0.70 -7.02
N PHE A 389 5.04 -1.91 -7.00
CA PHE A 389 3.67 -2.18 -7.45
C PHE A 389 2.90 -3.01 -6.40
N PRO A 390 2.44 -2.40 -5.28
CA PRO A 390 1.95 -3.12 -4.11
C PRO A 390 0.54 -3.72 -4.25
N VAL A 391 -0.24 -3.34 -5.27
CA VAL A 391 -1.60 -3.84 -5.53
C VAL A 391 -1.68 -4.47 -6.91
N ARG A 392 -1.94 -5.78 -6.95
CA ARG A 392 -1.80 -6.64 -8.15
C ARG A 392 -3.06 -7.44 -8.47
N GLN A 393 -4.00 -7.51 -7.53
CA GLN A 393 -5.23 -8.29 -7.64
C GLN A 393 -6.47 -7.37 -7.55
N PRO A 394 -6.77 -6.58 -8.59
CA PRO A 394 -7.92 -5.67 -8.64
C PRO A 394 -9.25 -6.30 -8.21
N LEU A 395 -9.44 -7.58 -8.52
CA LEU A 395 -10.62 -8.34 -8.10
C LEU A 395 -10.87 -8.28 -6.59
N LEU A 396 -9.81 -8.32 -5.76
CA LEU A 396 -9.96 -8.21 -4.30
C LEU A 396 -10.51 -6.85 -3.88
N TRP A 397 -10.22 -5.80 -4.65
CA TRP A 397 -10.54 -4.41 -4.33
C TRP A 397 -11.94 -4.00 -4.79
N VAL A 398 -12.41 -4.54 -5.92
CA VAL A 398 -13.75 -4.26 -6.46
C VAL A 398 -14.81 -5.26 -6.01
N THR A 399 -14.40 -6.39 -5.42
CA THR A 399 -15.32 -7.32 -4.75
C THR A 399 -15.59 -6.82 -3.33
N THR A 400 -16.87 -6.70 -2.97
CA THR A 400 -17.29 -6.38 -1.61
C THR A 400 -16.77 -7.42 -0.64
N VAL A 401 -16.17 -6.96 0.46
CA VAL A 401 -15.69 -7.84 1.53
C VAL A 401 -16.86 -8.34 2.34
#